data_AF-A0A6J4YEU3-F1
#
_entry.id   AF-A0A6J4YEU3-F1
#
_cell.length_a   1.000
_cell.length_b   1.000
_cell.length_c   1.000
_cell.angle_alpha   90.00
_cell.angle_beta   90.00
_cell.angle_gamma   90.00
#
_symmetry.space_group_name_H-M   'P 1'
#
loop_
_entity.id
_entity.type
_entity.pdbx_description
1 polymer ?
#
loop_
_entity_poly.entity_id
_entity_poly.type
_entity_poly.pdbx_seq_one_letter_code
_entity_poly.pdbx_strand_id
1 'polypeptide(L)' 'MTDKKNDKSTWAIGGGVLIGIGVGFFFLKESPLAFVGSMLAGLGIGLVITAIISSKKE' A
#
# COMPACT_ATOMS: atom_id res chain seq x y z
N MET A 1 9.98 -15.84 18.77
CA MET A 1 9.90 -14.45 19.26
C MET A 1 9.56 -13.57 18.07
N THR A 2 8.39 -12.94 18.07
CA THR A 2 7.86 -12.20 16.93
C THR A 2 8.73 -10.98 16.65
N ASP A 3 9.34 -10.99 15.47
CA ASP A 3 10.24 -9.95 14.97
C ASP A 3 9.45 -8.66 14.68
N LYS A 4 9.21 -7.88 15.73
CA LYS A 4 8.49 -6.59 15.73
C LYS A 4 9.04 -5.57 14.71
N LYS A 5 10.23 -5.87 14.15
CA LYS A 5 10.94 -5.11 13.14
C LYS A 5 10.33 -5.29 11.75
N ASN A 6 9.91 -6.49 11.35
CA ASN A 6 9.30 -6.75 10.04
C ASN A 6 7.81 -6.35 9.99
N ASP A 7 7.13 -6.39 11.13
CA ASP A 7 5.68 -6.13 11.18
C ASP A 7 5.32 -4.73 10.64
N LYS A 8 6.06 -3.68 11.02
CA LYS A 8 5.69 -2.29 10.67
C LYS A 8 5.81 -2.00 9.17
N SER A 9 6.84 -2.55 8.52
CA SER A 9 7.07 -2.44 7.07
C SER A 9 6.05 -3.25 6.28
N THR A 10 5.78 -4.49 6.69
CA THR A 10 4.75 -5.34 6.07
C THR A 10 3.35 -4.74 6.22
N TRP A 11 3.05 -4.14 7.38
CA TRP A 11 1.77 -3.50 7.65
C TRP A 11 1.57 -2.21 6.84
N ALA A 12 2.63 -1.47 6.54
CA ALA A 12 2.58 -0.31 5.66
C ALA A 12 2.30 -0.68 4.19
N ILE A 13 2.86 -1.79 3.69
CA ILE A 13 2.53 -2.31 2.35
C ILE A 13 1.06 -2.77 2.32
N GLY A 14 0.66 -3.57 3.31
CA GLY A 14 -0.72 -4.05 3.42
C GLY A 14 -1.74 -2.90 3.52
N GLY A 15 -1.41 -1.85 4.29
CA GLY A 15 -2.24 -0.65 4.42
C GLY A 15 -2.34 0.15 3.12
N GLY A 16 -1.23 0.35 2.40
CA GLY A 16 -1.23 1.05 1.10
C GLY A 16 -2.09 0.33 0.05
N VAL A 17 -1.99 -1.00 -0.01
CA VAL A 17 -2.82 -1.81 -0.91
C VAL A 17 -4.30 -1.75 -0.53
N LEU A 18 -4.64 -1.84 0.77
CA LEU A 18 -6.02 -1.70 1.25
C LEU A 18 -6.63 -0.34 0.89
N ILE A 19 -5.85 0.75 1.00
CA ILE A 19 -6.28 2.08 0.59
C ILE A 19 -6.52 2.12 -0.92
N GLY A 20 -5.61 1.58 -1.73
CA GLY A 20 -5.73 1.54 -3.19
C GLY A 20 -6.94 0.74 -3.68
N ILE A 21 -7.23 -0.40 -3.04
CA ILE A 21 -8.41 -1.24 -3.30
C ILE A 21 -9.69 -0.53 -2.85
N GLY A 22 -9.69 0.06 -1.65
CA GLY A 22 -10.85 0.76 -1.11
C GLY A 22 -11.28 1.95 -1.98
N VAL A 23 -10.31 2.78 -2.38
CA VAL A 23 -10.55 3.88 -3.33
C VAL A 23 -10.92 3.34 -4.72
N GLY A 24 -10.28 2.26 -5.15
CA GLY A 24 -10.56 1.64 -6.45
C GLY A 24 -11.99 1.16 -6.59
N PHE A 25 -12.56 0.53 -5.57
CA PHE A 25 -13.95 0.07 -5.60
C PHE A 25 -14.95 1.19 -5.89
N PHE A 26 -14.62 2.43 -5.52
CA PHE A 26 -15.42 3.61 -5.86
C PHE A 26 -15.39 3.94 -7.36
N PHE A 27 -14.24 3.73 -8.00
CA PHE A 27 -14.03 3.95 -9.43
C PHE A 27 -14.50 2.78 -10.32
N LEU A 28 -14.77 1.60 -9.75
CA LEU A 28 -15.22 0.42 -10.50
C LEU A 28 -16.53 0.69 -11.27
N LYS A 29 -17.37 1.58 -10.75
CA LYS A 29 -18.63 2.00 -11.39
C LYS A 29 -18.41 2.92 -12.60
N GLU A 30 -17.29 3.66 -12.62
CA GLU A 30 -16.99 4.68 -13.63
C GLU A 30 -16.07 4.11 -14.72
N SER A 31 -14.95 3.49 -14.32
CA SER A 31 -13.98 2.92 -15.24
C SER A 31 -13.09 1.87 -14.56
N PRO A 32 -12.98 0.66 -15.13
CA PRO A 32 -12.06 -0.37 -14.65
C PRO A 32 -10.60 0.09 -14.66
N LEU A 33 -10.23 0.99 -15.57
CA LEU A 33 -8.85 1.48 -15.67
C LEU A 33 -8.48 2.38 -14.47
N ALA A 34 -9.44 3.18 -13.99
CA ALA A 34 -9.26 4.00 -12.80
C ALA A 34 -9.15 3.15 -11.51
N PHE A 35 -9.87 2.02 -11.44
CA PHE A 35 -9.70 1.01 -10.39
C PHE A 35 -8.27 0.45 -10.36
N VAL A 36 -7.74 0.05 -11.52
CA VAL A 36 -6.36 -0.45 -11.61
C VAL A 36 -5.35 0.65 -11.26
N GLY A 37 -5.60 1.88 -11.71
CA GLY A 37 -4.77 3.04 -11.39
C GLY A 37 -4.68 3.33 -9.90
N SER A 38 -5.81 3.34 -9.18
CA SER A 38 -5.81 3.55 -7.73
C SER A 38 -5.16 2.39 -6.97
N MET A 39 -5.32 1.15 -7.46
CA MET A 39 -4.69 -0.02 -6.86
C MET A 39 -3.16 0.04 -7.02
N LEU A 40 -2.66 0.39 -8.20
CA LEU A 40 -1.24 0.63 -8.46
C LEU A 40 -0.70 1.81 -7.65
N ALA A 41 -1.46 2.90 -7.53
CA ALA A 41 -1.07 4.05 -6.71
C ALA A 41 -0.97 3.69 -5.22
N GLY A 42 -1.94 2.96 -4.67
CA GLY A 42 -1.93 2.51 -3.28
C GLY A 42 -0.76 1.56 -2.98
N LEU A 43 -0.47 0.64 -3.90
CA LEU A 43 0.68 -0.27 -3.78
C LEU A 43 2.00 0.49 -3.89
N GLY A 44 2.12 1.43 -4.84
CA GLY A 44 3.29 2.27 -5.01
C GLY A 44 3.58 3.12 -3.77
N ILE A 45 2.56 3.78 -3.21
CA ILE A 45 2.69 4.55 -1.97
C ILE A 45 3.08 3.65 -0.79
N GLY A 46 2.45 2.47 -0.66
CA GLY A 46 2.78 1.49 0.38
C GLY A 46 4.24 1.04 0.33
N LEU A 47 4.77 0.78 -0.87
CA LEU A 47 6.19 0.42 -1.06
C LEU A 47 7.14 1.57 -0.73
N VAL A 48 6.84 2.80 -1.17
CA VAL A 48 7.67 3.98 -0.87
C VAL A 48 7.75 4.23 0.63
N ILE A 49 6.61 4.16 1.33
CA ILE A 49 6.56 4.33 2.79
C ILE A 49 7.38 3.22 3.48
N THR A 50 7.24 1.97 3.03
CA THR A 50 8.00 0.86 3.59
C THR A 50 9.50 0.97 3.33
N ALA A 51 9.91 1.43 2.15
CA ALA A 51 11.31 1.70 1.84
C ALA A 51 11.89 2.77 2.79
N ILE A 52 11.17 3.87 3.01
CA ILE A 52 11.59 4.94 3.94
C ILE A 52 11.68 4.41 5.39
N ILE A 53 10.68 3.65 5.84
CA ILE A 53 10.68 3.04 7.18
C ILE A 53 11.85 2.06 7.34
N SER A 54 12.17 1.30 6.29
CA SER A 54 13.29 0.35 6.29
C SER A 54 14.64 1.05 6.29
N SER A 55 14.82 2.13 5.51
CA SER A 55 16.08 2.89 5.45
C SER A 55 16.36 3.70 6.72
N LYS A 56 15.34 4.17 7.45
CA LYS A 56 15.54 4.97 8.68
C LYS A 56 15.91 4.13 9.92
N LYS A 57 16.14 2.84 9.72
CA LYS A 57 16.31 1.83 10.77
C LYS A 57 17.69 1.20 10.75
N GLU A 58 18.49 1.53 9.74
CA GLU A 58 19.94 1.44 9.74
C GLU A 58 20.51 2.68 10.45
#